data_AF-A0A957X575-F1
#
_entry.id   AF-A0A957X575-F1
#
_cell.length_a   1.000
_cell.length_b   1.000
_cell.length_c   1.000
_cell.angle_alpha   90.00
_cell.angle_beta   90.00
_cell.angle_gamma   90.00
#
_symmetry.space_group_name_H-M   'P 1'
#
loop_
_entity.id
_entity.type
_entity.pdbx_description
1 polymer ?
#
loop_
_entity_poly.entity_id
_entity_poly.type
_entity_poly.pdbx_seq_one_letter_code
_entity_poly.pdbx_strand_id
1 'polypeptide(L)'
;DLLIHTGDFWHTETGLENILALLDAVPAPRLAGYGVLGNHDYVCYSHSDMLTRNWDRYLAYNGRRVGFSKHNMATVMGNAFEFYRFAQFVLNMPFELKRVHFNDVDTLTKEVANRGIEILQNRSLHLRQDLGRRGGLDLFLAGVDDVTEGTPDLVQAFGALPPNDPNILLSHNPDILEEADSRRANIILAGHTHGGQVVLPFIGAAHTHSEHLTRRQPAGYLLRDRTQVYISRGIGEGIPLRFRAHPQIALITIVPE
;
A
#
# COMPACT_ATOMS: atom_id res chain seq x y z
N ASP A 1 -7.39 -18.13 -12.65
CA ASP A 1 -6.94 -17.48 -11.43
C ASP A 1 -6.26 -16.21 -11.88
N LEU A 2 -6.50 -15.14 -11.15
CA LEU A 2 -5.88 -13.84 -11.39
C LEU A 2 -4.72 -13.70 -10.40
N LEU A 3 -3.59 -13.20 -10.88
CA LEU A 3 -2.52 -12.73 -10.00
C LEU A 3 -2.70 -11.23 -9.82
N ILE A 4 -2.86 -10.76 -8.58
CA ILE A 4 -3.09 -9.35 -8.28
C ILE A 4 -1.91 -8.81 -7.47
N HIS A 5 -1.32 -7.69 -7.93
CA HIS A 5 -0.27 -6.96 -7.22
C HIS A 5 -0.72 -5.54 -6.87
N THR A 6 -0.88 -5.25 -5.58
CA THR A 6 -1.45 -3.98 -5.09
C THR A 6 -0.37 -2.91 -4.87
N GLY A 7 0.54 -2.70 -5.82
CA GLY A 7 1.60 -1.66 -5.75
C GLY A 7 2.86 -2.02 -4.98
N ASP A 8 3.83 -1.10 -5.04
CA ASP A 8 5.19 -1.18 -4.50
C ASP A 8 5.98 -2.36 -5.08
N PHE A 9 6.09 -2.39 -6.40
CA PHE A 9 6.99 -3.26 -7.14
C PHE A 9 8.46 -2.89 -6.90
N TRP A 10 8.76 -1.59 -6.76
CA TRP A 10 10.12 -1.10 -6.58
C TRP A 10 10.47 -0.90 -5.10
N HIS A 11 11.53 -1.58 -4.63
CA HIS A 11 12.08 -1.36 -3.29
C HIS A 11 13.42 -0.63 -3.31
N THR A 12 13.62 0.24 -2.32
CA THR A 12 14.65 1.28 -2.23
C THR A 12 16.11 0.77 -2.26
N GLU A 13 16.36 -0.50 -1.94
CA GLU A 13 17.73 -1.04 -1.78
C GLU A 13 18.21 -1.95 -2.91
N THR A 14 17.29 -2.50 -3.72
CA THR A 14 17.63 -3.58 -4.66
C THR A 14 17.16 -3.38 -6.09
N GLY A 15 16.39 -2.33 -6.34
CA GLY A 15 16.02 -1.97 -7.71
C GLY A 15 14.99 -2.89 -8.35
N LEU A 16 14.82 -2.69 -9.66
CA LEU A 16 13.92 -3.43 -10.53
C LEU A 16 14.27 -4.92 -10.62
N GLU A 17 15.55 -5.30 -10.54
CA GLU A 17 16.00 -6.68 -10.77
C GLU A 17 15.34 -7.70 -9.83
N ASN A 18 15.16 -7.36 -8.56
CA ASN A 18 14.56 -8.25 -7.57
C ASN A 18 13.08 -8.54 -7.85
N ILE A 19 12.32 -7.53 -8.26
CA ILE A 19 10.92 -7.74 -8.61
C ILE A 19 10.82 -8.58 -9.90
N LEU A 20 11.69 -8.34 -10.88
CA LEU A 20 11.70 -9.15 -12.09
C LEU A 20 12.05 -10.61 -11.78
N ALA A 21 13.04 -10.86 -10.92
CA ALA A 21 13.38 -12.21 -10.46
C ALA A 21 12.24 -12.88 -9.69
N LEU A 22 11.50 -12.13 -8.87
CA LEU A 22 10.30 -12.64 -8.22
C LEU A 22 9.23 -13.02 -9.25
N LEU A 23 8.92 -12.13 -10.19
CA LEU A 23 7.91 -12.38 -11.21
C LEU A 23 8.28 -13.58 -12.11
N ASP A 24 9.57 -13.74 -12.42
CA ASP A 24 10.08 -14.89 -13.17
C ASP A 24 9.95 -16.21 -12.37
N ALA A 25 9.95 -16.15 -11.03
CA ALA A 25 9.77 -17.30 -10.15
C ALA A 25 8.29 -17.63 -9.84
N VAL A 26 7.37 -16.68 -10.03
CA VAL A 26 5.93 -16.87 -9.80
C VAL A 26 5.33 -17.63 -10.99
N PRO A 27 4.58 -18.72 -10.76
CA PRO A 27 3.90 -19.42 -11.85
C PRO A 27 2.95 -18.50 -12.61
N ALA A 28 2.96 -18.62 -13.93
CA ALA A 28 2.06 -17.82 -14.78
C ALA A 28 0.59 -18.02 -14.35
N PRO A 29 -0.17 -16.93 -14.15
CA PRO A 29 -1.56 -17.03 -13.75
C PRO A 29 -2.39 -17.69 -14.86
N ARG A 30 -3.39 -18.48 -14.46
CA ARG A 30 -4.26 -19.19 -15.42
C ARG A 30 -5.08 -18.25 -16.32
N LEU A 31 -5.41 -17.04 -15.84
CA LEU A 31 -6.19 -16.07 -16.62
C LEU A 31 -5.31 -14.89 -17.03
N ALA A 32 -4.85 -14.10 -16.05
CA ALA A 32 -4.02 -12.93 -16.28
C ALA A 32 -3.42 -12.41 -14.96
N GLY A 33 -2.38 -11.58 -15.06
CA GLY A 33 -1.82 -10.79 -13.97
C GLY A 33 -2.22 -9.32 -14.10
N TYR A 34 -2.60 -8.69 -13.00
CA TYR A 34 -2.94 -7.27 -12.94
C TYR A 34 -2.31 -6.61 -11.72
N GLY A 35 -2.02 -5.32 -11.83
CA GLY A 35 -1.57 -4.54 -10.69
C GLY A 35 -1.89 -3.07 -10.79
N VAL A 36 -1.56 -2.36 -9.73
CA VAL A 36 -1.60 -0.89 -9.62
C VAL A 36 -0.27 -0.42 -9.09
N LEU A 37 0.09 0.84 -9.31
CA LEU A 37 1.31 1.42 -8.76
C LEU A 37 1.09 1.83 -7.31
N GLY A 38 2.14 1.71 -6.49
CA GLY A 38 2.21 2.23 -5.14
C GLY A 38 3.15 3.42 -5.03
N ASN A 39 3.16 4.07 -3.86
CA ASN A 39 3.94 5.28 -3.65
C ASN A 39 5.45 5.04 -3.82
N HIS A 40 5.96 3.84 -3.54
CA HIS A 40 7.36 3.49 -3.73
C HIS A 40 7.73 3.22 -5.20
N ASP A 41 6.75 2.97 -6.06
CA ASP A 41 6.98 2.84 -7.51
C ASP A 41 7.30 4.18 -8.14
N TYR A 42 6.73 5.28 -7.62
CA TYR A 42 7.03 6.64 -8.05
C TYR A 42 8.30 7.20 -7.43
N VAL A 43 8.46 6.99 -6.12
CA VAL A 43 9.44 7.73 -5.32
C VAL A 43 10.21 6.81 -4.39
N CYS A 44 11.52 6.99 -4.39
CA CYS A 44 12.38 6.44 -3.35
C CYS A 44 12.41 7.40 -2.14
N TYR A 45 12.14 6.83 -0.97
CA TYR A 45 12.16 7.54 0.30
C TYR A 45 13.43 7.20 1.09
N SER A 46 14.06 8.22 1.67
CA SER A 46 15.17 7.98 2.59
C SER A 46 14.69 7.71 4.00
N HIS A 47 15.12 6.56 4.53
CA HIS A 47 14.92 6.18 5.93
C HIS A 47 16.04 6.69 6.85
N SER A 48 17.19 7.10 6.32
CA SER A 48 18.37 7.48 7.11
C SER A 48 18.13 8.69 8.01
N ASP A 49 17.28 9.62 7.56
CA ASP A 49 16.94 10.82 8.31
C ASP A 49 15.59 10.72 9.03
N MET A 50 14.89 9.57 8.95
CA MET A 50 13.53 9.41 9.49
C MET A 50 13.46 9.77 10.97
N LEU A 51 14.35 9.22 11.80
CA LEU A 51 14.35 9.49 13.25
C LEU A 51 14.61 10.97 13.55
N THR A 52 15.61 11.57 12.89
CA THR A 52 15.98 12.98 13.09
C THR A 52 14.83 13.91 12.68
N ARG A 53 14.19 13.67 11.54
CA ARG A 53 13.07 14.50 11.06
C ARG A 53 11.85 14.41 11.97
N ASN A 54 11.48 13.21 12.40
CA ASN A 54 10.35 13.03 13.31
C ASN A 54 10.64 13.64 14.69
N TRP A 55 11.90 13.64 15.12
CA TRP A 55 12.33 14.34 16.34
C TRP A 55 12.20 15.85 16.20
N ASP A 56 12.67 16.43 15.10
CA ASP A 56 12.53 17.88 14.82
C ASP A 56 11.05 18.29 14.78
N ARG A 57 10.20 17.45 14.17
CA ARG A 57 8.74 17.64 14.14
C ARG A 57 8.12 17.54 15.53
N TYR A 58 8.56 16.60 16.38
CA TYR A 58 8.13 16.51 17.79
C TYR A 58 8.48 17.77 18.58
N LEU A 59 9.71 18.29 18.41
CA LEU A 59 10.14 19.52 19.08
C LEU A 59 9.32 20.73 18.62
N ALA A 60 9.10 20.86 17.31
CA ALA A 60 8.26 21.90 16.72
C ALA A 60 6.81 21.84 17.23
N TYR A 61 6.21 20.63 17.27
CA TYR A 61 4.85 20.40 17.76
C TYR A 61 4.68 20.82 19.23
N ASN A 62 5.67 20.55 20.09
CA ASN A 62 5.62 20.91 21.50
C ASN A 62 6.07 22.37 21.80
N GLY A 63 6.22 23.21 20.77
CA GLY A 63 6.59 24.61 20.92
C GLY A 63 8.01 24.84 21.47
N ARG A 64 8.88 23.82 21.42
CA ARG A 64 10.28 23.93 21.85
C ARG A 64 11.17 24.22 20.65
N ARG A 65 11.60 25.47 20.50
CA ARG A 65 12.69 25.82 19.58
C ARG A 65 14.02 25.40 20.20
N VAL A 66 14.62 24.33 19.69
CA VAL A 66 16.04 24.06 19.91
C VAL A 66 16.65 23.78 18.55
N GLY A 67 17.46 24.70 18.04
CA GLY A 67 18.42 24.33 16.99
C GLY A 67 19.60 23.66 17.67
N PHE A 68 19.97 22.43 17.29
CA PHE A 68 21.30 21.93 17.62
C PHE A 68 21.85 20.90 16.63
N SER A 69 23.17 20.99 16.46
CA SER A 69 24.07 20.27 15.56
C SER A 69 24.02 18.75 15.69
N LYS A 70 24.28 18.06 14.57
CA LYS A 70 24.19 16.60 14.29
C LYS A 70 24.97 15.65 15.25
N HIS A 71 25.58 16.12 16.34
CA HIS A 71 26.58 15.34 17.10
C HIS A 71 26.16 14.92 18.53
N ASN A 72 24.94 15.20 19.01
CA ASN A 72 24.56 14.92 20.41
C ASN A 72 23.24 14.13 20.57
N MET A 73 23.03 13.06 19.79
CA MET A 73 21.94 12.11 20.09
C MET A 73 22.11 11.41 21.46
N ALA A 74 23.33 11.35 21.99
CA ALA A 74 23.64 10.69 23.26
C ALA A 74 23.06 11.42 24.50
N THR A 75 22.80 12.72 24.43
CA THR A 75 22.34 13.52 25.59
C THR A 75 20.82 13.47 25.78
N VAL A 76 20.05 13.03 24.77
CA VAL A 76 18.59 12.88 24.82
C VAL A 76 18.15 11.65 25.63
N MET A 77 19.05 10.69 25.86
CA MET A 77 18.85 9.56 26.78
C MET A 77 18.68 9.98 28.25
N GLY A 78 18.84 11.27 28.57
CA GLY A 78 18.85 11.79 29.95
C GLY A 78 17.49 11.98 30.65
N ASN A 79 16.35 11.86 29.96
CA ASN A 79 15.05 11.82 30.65
C ASN A 79 14.10 10.83 29.97
N ALA A 80 13.90 9.67 30.61
CA ALA A 80 13.00 8.61 30.15
C ALA A 80 11.58 9.11 29.82
N PHE A 81 11.15 10.20 30.47
CA PHE A 81 9.86 10.86 30.22
C PHE A 81 9.78 11.53 28.84
N GLU A 82 10.84 12.19 28.37
CA GLU A 82 10.85 12.82 27.04
C GLU A 82 10.93 11.76 25.94
N PHE A 83 11.71 10.70 26.16
CA PHE A 83 11.70 9.55 25.25
C PHE A 83 10.30 8.91 25.16
N TYR A 84 9.60 8.75 26.29
CA TYR A 84 8.23 8.27 26.31
C TYR A 84 7.28 9.19 25.52
N ARG A 85 7.37 10.51 25.70
CA ARG A 85 6.55 11.48 24.94
C ARG A 85 6.84 11.44 23.44
N PHE A 86 8.10 11.33 23.06
CA PHE A 86 8.49 11.15 21.66
C PHE A 86 7.97 9.84 21.09
N ALA A 87 8.09 8.73 21.83
CA ALA A 87 7.52 7.45 21.42
C ALA A 87 6.00 7.56 21.23
N GLN A 88 5.28 8.20 22.16
CA GLN A 88 3.85 8.48 22.00
C GLN A 88 3.55 9.37 20.79
N PHE A 89 4.40 10.36 20.50
CA PHE A 89 4.26 11.21 19.32
C PHE A 89 4.42 10.42 18.03
N VAL A 90 5.52 9.67 17.89
CA VAL A 90 5.81 8.83 16.71
C VAL A 90 4.72 7.80 16.50
N LEU A 91 4.19 7.22 17.57
CA LEU A 91 3.08 6.30 17.48
C LEU A 91 1.86 6.99 16.83
N ASN A 92 1.55 8.24 17.19
CA ASN A 92 0.28 8.89 16.82
C ASN A 92 0.37 9.85 15.61
N MET A 93 1.53 9.98 14.97
CA MET A 93 1.74 10.89 13.84
C MET A 93 2.25 10.11 12.63
N PRO A 94 1.83 10.47 11.39
CA PRO A 94 2.36 9.85 10.19
C PRO A 94 3.85 10.17 10.04
N PHE A 95 4.65 9.21 9.57
CA PHE A 95 6.07 9.44 9.32
C PHE A 95 6.28 10.47 8.23
N GLU A 96 7.17 11.43 8.48
CA GLU A 96 7.63 12.33 7.43
C GLU A 96 8.88 11.74 6.75
N LEU A 97 8.66 11.03 5.65
CA LEU A 97 9.74 10.50 4.82
C LEU A 97 10.18 11.52 3.78
N LYS A 98 11.48 11.60 3.53
CA LYS A 98 12.05 12.51 2.53
C LYS A 98 12.12 11.80 1.18
N ARG A 99 11.47 12.36 0.17
CA ARG A 99 11.65 11.98 -1.23
C ARG A 99 13.10 12.26 -1.64
N VAL A 100 13.82 11.25 -2.12
CA VAL A 100 15.23 11.38 -2.53
C VAL A 100 15.45 11.18 -4.02
N HIS A 101 14.61 10.37 -4.66
CA HIS A 101 14.73 10.06 -6.08
C HIS A 101 13.36 9.71 -6.66
N PHE A 102 13.13 10.08 -7.92
CA PHE A 102 11.94 9.69 -8.69
C PHE A 102 12.34 8.56 -9.61
N ASN A 103 11.57 7.48 -9.59
CA ASN A 103 11.83 6.30 -10.39
C ASN A 103 11.28 6.47 -11.81
N ASP A 104 11.79 5.63 -12.72
CA ASP A 104 11.26 5.52 -14.08
C ASP A 104 10.06 4.55 -14.12
N VAL A 105 8.88 5.13 -13.92
CA VAL A 105 7.60 4.39 -13.90
C VAL A 105 7.29 3.75 -15.26
N ASP A 106 7.72 4.36 -16.37
CA ASP A 106 7.49 3.81 -17.71
C ASP A 106 8.29 2.53 -17.92
N THR A 107 9.57 2.54 -17.51
CA THR A 107 10.43 1.35 -17.55
C THR A 107 9.87 0.25 -16.65
N LEU A 108 9.46 0.58 -15.42
CA LEU A 108 8.83 -0.38 -14.51
C LEU A 108 7.60 -1.02 -15.15
N THR A 109 6.66 -0.20 -15.61
CA THR A 109 5.38 -0.63 -16.21
C THR A 109 5.62 -1.53 -17.42
N LYS A 110 6.59 -1.19 -18.26
CA LYS A 110 6.99 -2.00 -19.41
C LYS A 110 7.55 -3.36 -18.99
N GLU A 111 8.43 -3.40 -18.01
CA GLU A 111 9.10 -4.65 -17.59
C GLU A 111 8.17 -5.61 -16.85
N VAL A 112 7.21 -5.11 -16.06
CA VAL A 112 6.17 -5.94 -15.44
C VAL A 112 5.15 -6.43 -16.48
N ALA A 113 4.81 -5.61 -17.48
CA ALA A 113 3.96 -6.01 -18.60
C ALA A 113 4.59 -7.12 -19.44
N ASN A 114 5.90 -7.05 -19.69
CA ASN A 114 6.65 -8.12 -20.37
C ASN A 114 6.60 -9.47 -19.63
N ARG A 115 6.25 -9.46 -18.34
CA ARG A 115 6.09 -10.65 -17.48
C ARG A 115 4.62 -10.99 -17.19
N GLY A 116 3.70 -10.42 -17.96
CA GLY A 116 2.28 -10.77 -17.92
C GLY A 116 1.48 -10.09 -16.80
N ILE A 117 1.99 -9.00 -16.22
CA ILE A 117 1.24 -8.15 -15.29
C ILE A 117 0.88 -6.84 -15.98
N GLU A 118 -0.39 -6.63 -16.26
CA GLU A 118 -0.90 -5.36 -16.78
C GLU A 118 -1.17 -4.37 -15.64
N ILE A 119 -0.58 -3.18 -15.70
CA ILE A 119 -0.83 -2.11 -14.74
C ILE A 119 -2.11 -1.34 -15.12
N LEU A 120 -3.00 -1.18 -14.15
CA LEU A 120 -4.27 -0.47 -14.29
C LEU A 120 -4.19 0.87 -13.57
N GLN A 121 -3.93 1.93 -14.32
CA GLN A 121 -3.90 3.30 -13.79
C GLN A 121 -5.15 4.06 -14.25
N ASN A 122 -6.03 4.40 -13.31
CA ASN A 122 -7.32 5.08 -13.54
C ASN A 122 -8.13 4.51 -14.71
N ARG A 123 -8.14 3.18 -14.83
CA ARG A 123 -8.82 2.46 -15.92
C ARG A 123 -9.48 1.20 -15.42
N SER A 124 -10.41 0.70 -16.21
CA SER A 124 -11.04 -0.59 -16.00
C SER A 124 -11.04 -1.43 -17.26
N LEU A 125 -11.24 -2.72 -17.04
CA LEU A 125 -11.39 -3.71 -18.08
C LEU A 125 -12.49 -4.70 -17.70
N HIS A 126 -13.17 -5.20 -18.73
CA HIS A 126 -14.19 -6.23 -18.58
C HIS A 126 -13.56 -7.60 -18.78
N LEU A 127 -13.42 -8.35 -17.70
CA LEU A 127 -12.96 -9.73 -17.72
C LEU A 127 -14.14 -10.63 -18.06
N ARG A 128 -14.26 -10.99 -19.33
CA ARG A 128 -15.23 -11.96 -19.81
C ARG A 128 -14.53 -13.20 -20.36
N GLN A 129 -14.73 -14.33 -19.71
CA GLN A 129 -14.16 -15.60 -20.14
C GLN A 129 -15.11 -16.76 -19.91
N ASP A 130 -15.47 -17.46 -20.99
CA ASP A 130 -16.22 -18.71 -20.90
C ASP A 130 -15.26 -19.86 -20.55
N LEU A 131 -15.47 -20.51 -19.39
CA LEU A 131 -14.71 -21.71 -18.99
C LEU A 131 -15.57 -22.99 -19.10
N GLY A 132 -16.63 -22.95 -19.90
CA GLY A 132 -17.52 -24.08 -20.19
C GLY A 132 -18.19 -24.63 -18.94
N ARG A 133 -18.06 -25.94 -18.69
CA ARG A 133 -18.71 -26.64 -17.56
C ARG A 133 -18.24 -26.17 -16.17
N ARG A 134 -17.20 -25.34 -16.08
CA ARG A 134 -16.65 -24.79 -14.82
C ARG A 134 -17.21 -23.41 -14.46
N GLY A 135 -18.14 -22.86 -15.25
CA GLY A 135 -18.68 -21.51 -15.08
C GLY A 135 -17.78 -20.45 -15.71
N GLY A 136 -18.36 -19.33 -16.14
CA GLY A 136 -17.61 -18.22 -16.75
C GLY A 136 -17.08 -17.22 -15.70
N LEU A 137 -16.13 -16.39 -16.14
CA LEU A 137 -15.80 -15.13 -15.48
C LEU A 137 -16.53 -14.02 -16.22
N ASP A 138 -17.28 -13.21 -15.49
CA ASP A 138 -17.90 -11.98 -15.98
C ASP A 138 -17.81 -10.94 -14.85
N LEU A 139 -16.77 -10.09 -14.93
CA LEU A 139 -16.31 -9.23 -13.84
C LEU A 139 -15.65 -7.99 -14.42
N PHE A 140 -15.89 -6.83 -13.81
CA PHE A 140 -15.08 -5.64 -14.08
C PHE A 140 -13.92 -5.53 -13.09
N LEU A 141 -12.71 -5.38 -13.61
CA LEU A 141 -11.53 -5.07 -12.81
C LEU A 141 -11.14 -3.63 -13.09
N ALA A 142 -11.12 -2.80 -12.06
CA ALA A 142 -10.66 -1.42 -12.11
C ALA A 142 -9.35 -1.28 -11.33
N GLY A 143 -8.48 -0.37 -11.77
CA GLY A 143 -7.34 0.09 -10.99
C GLY A 143 -7.35 1.61 -10.94
N VAL A 144 -7.05 2.14 -9.76
CA VAL A 144 -6.85 3.57 -9.54
C VAL A 144 -5.37 3.82 -9.25
N ASP A 145 -4.90 4.99 -9.65
CA ASP A 145 -3.55 5.42 -9.36
C ASP A 145 -3.29 5.59 -7.85
N ASP A 146 -2.01 5.67 -7.45
CA ASP A 146 -1.62 5.81 -6.05
C ASP A 146 -2.16 7.10 -5.42
N VAL A 147 -2.60 7.00 -4.16
CA VAL A 147 -3.20 8.12 -3.41
C VAL A 147 -2.17 9.15 -2.97
N THR A 148 -0.89 8.75 -2.80
CA THR A 148 0.14 9.61 -2.19
C THR A 148 0.99 10.33 -3.24
N GLU A 149 1.44 9.61 -4.27
CA GLU A 149 2.35 10.12 -5.31
C GLU A 149 1.70 10.16 -6.71
N GLY A 150 0.57 9.48 -6.89
CA GLY A 150 -0.17 9.43 -8.14
C GLY A 150 -1.22 10.52 -8.28
N THR A 151 -2.09 10.37 -9.28
CA THR A 151 -3.27 11.22 -9.48
C THR A 151 -4.52 10.34 -9.56
N PRO A 152 -5.06 9.88 -8.41
CA PRO A 152 -6.18 8.93 -8.41
C PRO A 152 -7.43 9.55 -9.01
N ASP A 153 -8.06 8.86 -9.97
CA ASP A 153 -9.32 9.29 -10.60
C ASP A 153 -10.30 8.10 -10.66
N LEU A 154 -11.18 8.01 -9.66
CA LEU A 154 -12.20 6.97 -9.59
C LEU A 154 -13.30 7.14 -10.62
N VAL A 155 -13.57 8.37 -11.07
CA VAL A 155 -14.56 8.61 -12.12
C VAL A 155 -14.08 7.99 -13.43
N GLN A 156 -12.80 8.20 -13.77
CA GLN A 156 -12.16 7.61 -14.93
C GLN A 156 -12.01 6.08 -14.77
N ALA A 157 -11.52 5.61 -13.61
CA ALA A 157 -11.36 4.18 -13.34
C ALA A 157 -12.68 3.43 -13.50
N PHE A 158 -13.79 4.00 -13.02
CA PHE A 158 -15.11 3.42 -13.14
C PHE A 158 -15.91 3.85 -14.38
N GLY A 159 -15.30 4.58 -15.32
CA GLY A 159 -16.00 5.17 -16.46
C GLY A 159 -16.66 4.13 -17.37
N ALA A 160 -16.06 2.95 -17.50
CA ALA A 160 -16.58 1.85 -18.32
C ALA A 160 -17.48 0.85 -17.54
N LEU A 161 -17.68 1.04 -16.23
CA LEU A 161 -18.43 0.09 -15.41
C LEU A 161 -19.94 0.34 -15.51
N PRO A 162 -20.73 -0.67 -15.95
CA PRO A 162 -22.17 -0.62 -15.83
C PRO A 162 -22.61 -0.56 -14.36
N PRO A 163 -23.70 0.15 -14.04
CA PRO A 163 -24.27 0.12 -12.69
C PRO A 163 -24.67 -1.31 -12.29
N ASN A 164 -24.28 -1.71 -11.08
CA ASN A 164 -24.60 -3.01 -10.45
C ASN A 164 -23.88 -4.24 -10.98
N ASP A 165 -23.00 -4.11 -11.98
CA ASP A 165 -22.18 -5.24 -12.42
C ASP A 165 -21.09 -5.56 -11.38
N PRO A 166 -20.78 -6.86 -11.17
CA PRO A 166 -19.74 -7.27 -10.23
C PRO A 166 -18.41 -6.64 -10.59
N ASN A 167 -17.80 -5.95 -9.62
CA ASN A 167 -16.53 -5.29 -9.85
C ASN A 167 -15.57 -5.33 -8.65
N ILE A 168 -14.29 -5.31 -8.98
CA ILE A 168 -13.18 -5.21 -8.02
C ILE A 168 -12.37 -3.97 -8.38
N LEU A 169 -12.11 -3.13 -7.39
CA LEU A 169 -11.16 -2.04 -7.49
C LEU A 169 -9.83 -2.46 -6.86
N LEU A 170 -8.75 -2.28 -7.61
CA LEU A 170 -7.39 -2.35 -7.12
C LEU A 170 -6.95 -0.93 -6.73
N SER A 171 -6.40 -0.77 -5.55
CA SER A 171 -5.75 0.46 -5.11
C SER A 171 -4.57 0.09 -4.22
N HIS A 172 -3.44 0.77 -4.33
CA HIS A 172 -2.33 0.48 -3.44
C HIS A 172 -2.67 0.86 -1.99
N ASN A 173 -3.17 2.08 -1.78
CA ASN A 173 -3.43 2.64 -0.47
C ASN A 173 -4.92 2.49 -0.08
N PRO A 174 -5.25 1.88 1.08
CA PRO A 174 -6.64 1.74 1.53
C PRO A 174 -7.34 3.07 1.86
N ASP A 175 -6.62 4.19 1.98
CA ASP A 175 -7.23 5.51 2.21
C ASP A 175 -8.08 5.99 1.02
N ILE A 176 -8.02 5.32 -0.13
CA ILE A 176 -8.98 5.49 -1.23
C ILE A 176 -10.45 5.33 -0.79
N LEU A 177 -10.70 4.65 0.34
CA LEU A 177 -12.03 4.47 0.92
C LEU A 177 -12.73 5.78 1.29
N GLU A 178 -11.97 6.84 1.50
CA GLU A 178 -12.51 8.14 1.87
C GLU A 178 -13.08 8.90 0.67
N GLU A 179 -12.70 8.49 -0.55
CA GLU A 179 -13.28 9.04 -1.78
C GLU A 179 -14.72 8.55 -1.96
N ALA A 180 -15.63 9.46 -2.27
CA ALA A 180 -17.06 9.16 -2.36
C ALA A 180 -17.39 8.08 -3.40
N ASP A 181 -16.68 8.08 -4.53
CA ASP A 181 -16.87 7.12 -5.62
C ASP A 181 -16.37 5.72 -5.29
N SER A 182 -15.55 5.53 -4.25
CA SER A 182 -15.06 4.20 -3.84
C SER A 182 -16.21 3.24 -3.49
N ARG A 183 -17.35 3.80 -3.06
CA ARG A 183 -18.59 3.07 -2.74
C ARG A 183 -19.27 2.43 -3.95
N ARG A 184 -18.80 2.70 -5.17
CA ARG A 184 -19.21 2.01 -6.39
C ARG A 184 -18.56 0.61 -6.49
N ALA A 185 -17.47 0.38 -5.77
CA ALA A 185 -16.81 -0.91 -5.72
C ALA A 185 -17.59 -1.94 -4.89
N ASN A 186 -17.70 -3.17 -5.39
CA ASN A 186 -18.15 -4.30 -4.55
C ASN A 186 -17.02 -4.78 -3.65
N ILE A 187 -15.81 -4.89 -4.21
CA ILE A 187 -14.59 -5.31 -3.51
C ILE A 187 -13.46 -4.32 -3.79
N ILE A 188 -12.70 -3.95 -2.77
CA ILE A 188 -11.44 -3.22 -2.88
C ILE A 188 -10.31 -4.11 -2.37
N LEU A 189 -9.30 -4.31 -3.21
CA LEU A 189 -8.06 -5.00 -2.84
C LEU A 189 -6.94 -3.96 -2.68
N ALA A 190 -6.37 -3.89 -1.48
CA ALA A 190 -5.35 -2.90 -1.14
C ALA A 190 -4.14 -3.47 -0.40
N GLY A 191 -3.09 -2.65 -0.31
CA GLY A 191 -1.81 -2.93 0.34
C GLY A 191 -1.39 -1.79 1.26
N HIS A 192 -0.18 -1.27 1.03
CA HIS A 192 0.44 -0.08 1.66
C HIS A 192 0.77 -0.18 3.17
N THR A 193 -0.12 -0.76 3.96
CA THR A 193 -0.04 -0.77 5.43
C THR A 193 1.01 -1.73 5.99
N HIS A 194 1.46 -2.72 5.20
CA HIS A 194 2.34 -3.82 5.60
C HIS A 194 1.89 -4.59 6.87
N GLY A 195 0.60 -4.55 7.24
CA GLY A 195 0.13 -5.10 8.51
C GLY A 195 0.53 -4.27 9.73
N GLY A 196 0.88 -3.01 9.51
CA GLY A 196 1.42 -2.08 10.49
C GLY A 196 2.90 -2.30 10.80
N GLN A 197 3.52 -3.28 10.13
CA GLN A 197 4.93 -3.64 10.11
C GLN A 197 5.58 -4.02 11.45
N VAL A 198 5.36 -3.24 12.51
CA VAL A 198 5.70 -3.51 13.90
C VAL A 198 4.41 -3.52 14.72
N VAL A 199 4.00 -4.71 15.18
CA VAL A 199 2.80 -4.88 16.02
C VAL A 199 3.21 -5.11 17.47
N LEU A 200 2.91 -4.14 18.32
CA LEU A 200 3.24 -4.16 19.74
C LEU A 200 2.19 -4.95 20.55
N PRO A 201 2.60 -5.74 21.56
CA PRO A 201 1.67 -6.39 22.48
C PRO A 201 0.70 -5.38 23.11
N PHE A 202 -0.58 -5.73 23.20
CA PHE A 202 -1.67 -4.94 23.79
C PHE A 202 -2.02 -3.61 23.09
N ILE A 203 -1.10 -3.00 22.34
CA ILE A 203 -1.29 -1.71 21.64
C ILE A 203 -1.77 -1.93 20.19
N GLY A 204 -1.28 -2.96 19.51
CA GLY A 204 -1.54 -3.18 18.07
C GLY A 204 -0.43 -2.58 17.19
N ALA A 205 -0.75 -2.22 15.95
CA ALA A 205 0.23 -1.63 15.04
C ALA A 205 0.87 -0.36 15.63
N ALA A 206 2.21 -0.27 15.55
CA ALA A 206 2.96 0.91 15.96
C ALA A 206 2.66 2.09 15.04
N HIS A 207 2.57 1.81 13.74
CA HIS A 207 2.08 2.73 12.73
C HIS A 207 1.33 1.92 11.67
N THR A 208 0.25 2.48 11.11
CA THR A 208 -0.59 1.76 10.13
C THR A 208 -0.27 2.18 8.69
N HIS A 209 0.49 3.26 8.48
CA HIS A 209 0.69 3.85 7.16
C HIS A 209 -0.66 4.15 6.48
N SER A 210 -1.56 4.78 7.23
CA SER A 210 -2.89 5.21 6.77
C SER A 210 -3.37 6.29 7.73
N GLU A 211 -4.06 7.29 7.21
CA GLU A 211 -4.62 8.38 8.00
C GLU A 211 -5.99 8.02 8.60
N HIS A 212 -6.66 7.03 8.03
CA HIS A 212 -8.07 6.70 8.34
C HIS A 212 -8.26 5.33 9.00
N LEU A 213 -7.25 4.45 8.95
CA LEU A 213 -7.30 3.15 9.60
C LEU A 213 -6.76 3.19 11.03
N THR A 214 -7.47 2.50 11.92
CA THR A 214 -7.01 2.33 13.29
C THR A 214 -5.89 1.29 13.38
N ARG A 215 -5.08 1.36 14.43
CA ARG A 215 -4.04 0.35 14.75
C ARG A 215 -4.54 -1.10 14.87
N ARG A 216 -5.85 -1.28 15.01
CA ARG A 216 -6.51 -2.59 15.10
C ARG A 216 -6.95 -3.14 13.74
N GLN A 217 -6.93 -2.30 12.71
CA GLN A 217 -7.31 -2.64 11.34
C GLN A 217 -6.15 -2.45 10.34
N PRO A 218 -4.90 -2.85 10.65
CA PRO A 218 -3.78 -2.59 9.75
C PRO A 218 -3.67 -3.60 8.60
N ALA A 219 -4.54 -4.60 8.53
CA ALA A 219 -4.61 -5.61 7.47
C ALA A 219 -5.88 -6.45 7.63
N GLY A 220 -6.20 -7.23 6.60
CA GLY A 220 -7.30 -8.20 6.59
C GLY A 220 -8.58 -7.65 5.99
N TYR A 221 -9.68 -8.35 6.26
CA TYR A 221 -11.00 -8.02 5.74
C TYR A 221 -11.67 -6.92 6.57
N LEU A 222 -12.24 -5.95 5.89
CA LEU A 222 -13.07 -4.89 6.46
C LEU A 222 -14.34 -4.74 5.61
N LEU A 223 -15.44 -4.36 6.24
CA LEU A 223 -16.65 -3.91 5.55
C LEU A 223 -16.82 -2.41 5.82
N ARG A 224 -16.97 -1.62 4.75
CA ARG A 224 -17.28 -0.19 4.80
C ARG A 224 -18.56 0.04 4.00
N ASP A 225 -19.64 0.33 4.71
CA ASP A 225 -21.00 0.33 4.16
C ASP A 225 -21.31 -1.00 3.44
N ARG A 226 -21.35 -0.97 2.11
CA ARG A 226 -21.59 -2.13 1.23
C ARG A 226 -20.33 -2.65 0.54
N THR A 227 -19.20 -1.97 0.72
CA THR A 227 -17.95 -2.27 0.02
C THR A 227 -17.08 -3.15 0.89
N GLN A 228 -16.75 -4.32 0.35
CA GLN A 228 -15.83 -5.27 0.98
C GLN A 228 -14.40 -4.83 0.69
N VAL A 229 -13.53 -4.83 1.70
CA VAL A 229 -12.14 -4.40 1.56
C VAL A 229 -11.24 -5.48 2.09
N TYR A 230 -10.19 -5.82 1.34
CA TYR A 230 -9.12 -6.67 1.84
C TYR A 230 -7.78 -5.97 1.72
N ILE A 231 -7.12 -5.78 2.87
CA ILE A 231 -5.81 -5.13 2.96
C ILE A 231 -4.75 -6.21 3.19
N SER A 232 -3.88 -6.41 2.19
CA SER A 232 -2.77 -7.34 2.27
C SER A 232 -1.64 -6.81 3.15
N ARG A 233 -0.96 -7.71 3.87
CA ARG A 233 0.30 -7.37 4.57
C ARG A 233 1.48 -7.25 3.61
N GLY A 234 1.32 -7.71 2.36
CA GLY A 234 2.37 -7.76 1.36
C GLY A 234 3.54 -8.66 1.75
N ILE A 235 4.52 -8.76 0.85
CA ILE A 235 5.75 -9.53 1.05
C ILE A 235 6.98 -8.66 1.34
N GLY A 236 6.99 -7.42 0.84
CA GLY A 236 8.09 -6.45 1.00
C GLY A 236 8.06 -5.74 2.34
N GLU A 237 8.72 -4.61 2.51
CA GLU A 237 8.73 -3.87 3.76
C GLU A 237 8.89 -2.37 3.49
N GLY A 238 8.30 -1.50 4.33
CA GLY A 238 8.52 -0.05 4.25
C GLY A 238 9.82 0.37 4.96
N ILE A 239 10.07 -0.20 6.15
CA ILE A 239 11.35 -0.10 6.88
C ILE A 239 12.05 -1.47 6.95
N PRO A 240 13.38 -1.57 7.17
CA PRO A 240 14.07 -2.88 7.26
C PRO A 240 13.83 -3.60 8.60
N LEU A 241 12.56 -3.74 8.98
CA LEU A 241 12.12 -4.34 10.24
C LEU A 241 10.66 -4.78 10.14
N ARG A 242 10.39 -6.07 10.37
CA ARG A 242 9.05 -6.61 10.62
C ARG A 242 8.99 -7.30 11.98
N PHE A 243 8.04 -6.91 12.82
CA PHE A 243 7.80 -7.55 14.11
C PHE A 243 6.31 -7.87 14.26
N ARG A 244 5.98 -9.17 14.36
CA ARG A 244 4.59 -9.68 14.46
C ARG A 244 3.66 -9.27 13.30
N ALA A 245 4.22 -8.84 12.17
CA ALA A 245 3.55 -8.58 10.89
C ALA A 245 4.18 -9.47 9.81
N HIS A 246 3.84 -10.76 9.81
CA HIS A 246 4.42 -11.72 8.86
C HIS A 246 4.06 -11.37 7.41
N PRO A 247 5.02 -11.53 6.47
CA PRO A 247 4.75 -11.47 5.03
C PRO A 247 3.57 -12.35 4.63
N GLN A 248 2.76 -11.90 3.66
CA GLN A 248 1.54 -12.57 3.27
C GLN A 248 1.33 -12.54 1.76
N ILE A 249 1.00 -13.71 1.20
CA ILE A 249 0.33 -13.86 -0.09
C ILE A 249 -1.07 -14.38 0.22
N ALA A 250 -2.10 -13.69 -0.27
CA ALA A 250 -3.49 -14.02 0.04
C ALA A 250 -4.13 -14.80 -1.12
N LEU A 251 -4.78 -15.91 -0.80
CA LEU A 251 -5.70 -16.59 -1.71
C LEU A 251 -7.12 -16.11 -1.40
N ILE A 252 -7.72 -15.37 -2.32
CA ILE A 252 -9.07 -14.83 -2.18
C ILE A 252 -9.98 -15.58 -3.15
N THR A 253 -11.03 -16.20 -2.62
CA THR A 253 -12.09 -16.83 -3.42
C THR A 253 -13.29 -15.88 -3.48
N ILE A 254 -13.67 -15.52 -4.69
CA ILE A 254 -14.85 -14.68 -4.95
C ILE A 254 -15.98 -15.59 -5.36
N VAL A 255 -17.13 -15.43 -4.71
CA VAL A 255 -18.35 -16.18 -4.98
C VAL A 255 -19.43 -15.21 -5.46
N PRO A 256 -20.26 -15.60 -6.44
CA PRO A 256 -21.49 -14.86 -6.75
C PRO A 256 -22.41 -14.85 -5.51
N GLU A 257 -23.13 -13.75 -5.30
CA GLU A 257 -24.25 -13.70 -4.35
C GLU A 257 -25.47 -14.46 -4.87
#